data_AF-A0A936XRH7-F1
#
_entry.id   AF-A0A936XRH7-F1
#
_cell.length_a   1.000
_cell.length_b   1.000
_cell.length_c   1.000
_cell.angle_alpha   90.00
_cell.angle_beta   90.00
_cell.angle_gamma   90.00
#
_symmetry.space_group_name_H-M   'P 1'
#
loop_
_entity.id
_entity.type
_entity.pdbx_description
1 polymer ?
#
loop_
_entity_poly.entity_id
_entity_poly.type
_entity_poly.pdbx_seq_one_letter_code
_entity_poly.pdbx_strand_id
1 'polypeptide(L)'
;MTFSKILVGLISAINVYIGVRFLLNALHLLQTSKYSKTATFVYAVLFLTMGLVGLYFSFFKQDNKLALWIGIGPWALALLFLLINMLTGDYK
;
A
#
# COMPACT_ATOMS: atom_id res chain seq x y z
N MET A 1 21.93 8.23 10.03
CA MET A 1 20.71 7.89 9.25
C MET A 1 19.90 9.17 9.09
N THR A 2 19.70 9.67 7.87
CA THR A 2 19.03 10.96 7.63
C THR A 2 17.54 10.86 8.00
N PHE A 3 16.95 11.92 8.55
CA PHE A 3 15.53 11.97 8.95
C PHE A 3 14.57 11.44 7.85
N SER A 4 14.82 11.79 6.59
CA SER A 4 14.03 11.31 5.45
C SER A 4 14.05 9.78 5.28
N LYS A 5 15.18 9.11 5.57
CA LYS A 5 15.27 7.65 5.48
C LYS A 5 14.45 6.96 6.57
N ILE A 6 14.37 7.58 7.74
CA ILE A 6 13.53 7.10 8.85
C ILE A 6 12.05 7.20 8.44
N LEU A 7 11.62 8.33 7.88
CA LEU A 7 10.26 8.50 7.38
C LEU A 7 9.90 7.52 6.27
N VAL A 8 10.76 7.36 5.27
CA VAL A 8 10.54 6.40 4.18
C VAL A 8 10.48 4.97 4.73
N GLY A 9 11.37 4.62 5.67
CA GLY A 9 11.36 3.33 6.35
C GLY A 9 10.03 3.07 7.07
N LEU A 10 9.53 4.06 7.82
CA LEU A 10 8.24 3.99 8.52
C LEU A 10 7.07 3.80 7.54
N ILE A 11 6.94 4.66 6.52
CA ILE A 11 5.86 4.59 5.54
C ILE A 11 5.91 3.25 4.79
N SER A 12 7.09 2.82 4.38
CA SER A 12 7.25 1.57 3.64
C SER A 12 6.96 0.36 4.52
N ALA A 13 7.35 0.37 5.80
CA ALA A 13 7.02 -0.68 6.75
C ALA A 13 5.50 -0.79 6.97
N ILE A 14 4.81 0.34 7.10
CA ILE A 14 3.35 0.37 7.18
C ILE A 14 2.73 -0.22 5.90
N ASN A 15 3.23 0.16 4.72
CA ASN A 15 2.75 -0.37 3.45
C ASN A 15 2.93 -1.89 3.33
N VAL A 16 4.12 -2.39 3.67
CA VAL A 16 4.39 -3.84 3.66
C VAL A 16 3.50 -4.56 4.67
N TYR A 17 3.35 -4.05 5.89
CA TYR A 17 2.48 -4.64 6.90
C TYR A 17 1.02 -4.74 6.43
N ILE A 18 0.47 -3.66 5.88
CA ILE A 18 -0.89 -3.62 5.33
C ILE A 18 -1.01 -4.58 4.14
N GLY A 19 -0.05 -4.57 3.23
CA GLY A 19 -0.02 -5.44 2.05
C GLY A 19 0.01 -6.92 2.44
N VAL A 20 0.84 -7.30 3.41
CA VAL A 20 0.90 -8.68 3.93
C VAL A 20 -0.43 -9.06 4.58
N ARG A 21 -1.03 -8.17 5.37
CA ARG A 21 -2.34 -8.43 5.99
C ARG A 21 -3.42 -8.68 4.93
N PHE A 22 -3.45 -7.89 3.87
CA PHE A 22 -4.37 -8.11 2.75
C PHE A 22 -4.06 -9.39 1.98
N LEU A 23 -2.78 -9.76 1.81
CA LEU A 23 -2.39 -11.01 1.17
C LEU A 23 -2.89 -12.22 1.96
N LEU A 24 -2.64 -12.25 3.28
CA LEU A 24 -3.14 -13.30 4.17
C LEU A 24 -4.67 -13.39 4.13
N ASN A 25 -5.34 -12.26 3.96
CA ASN A 25 -6.79 -12.19 3.81
C ASN A 25 -7.27 -12.76 2.48
N ALA A 26 -6.61 -12.41 1.37
CA ALA A 26 -6.90 -12.96 0.05
C ALA A 26 -6.68 -14.49 0.00
N LEU A 27 -5.69 -14.99 0.74
CA LEU A 27 -5.40 -16.41 0.93
C LEU A 27 -6.31 -17.11 1.95
N HIS A 28 -7.29 -16.42 2.54
CA HIS A 28 -8.22 -16.93 3.55
C HIS A 28 -7.56 -17.39 4.86
N LEU A 29 -6.28 -17.08 5.06
CA LEU A 29 -5.58 -17.29 6.34
C LEU A 29 -6.03 -16.28 7.40
N LEU A 30 -6.56 -15.13 6.97
CA LEU A 30 -7.04 -14.07 7.86
C LEU A 30 -8.38 -13.51 7.36
N GLN A 31 -9.52 -14.00 7.85
CA GLN A 31 -10.86 -13.61 7.35
C GLN A 31 -11.38 -12.30 7.95
N THR A 32 -10.68 -11.19 7.74
CA THR A 32 -10.99 -9.90 8.40
C THR A 32 -11.41 -8.78 7.43
N SER A 33 -11.43 -9.01 6.12
CA SER A 33 -11.68 -7.93 5.15
C SER A 33 -13.16 -7.83 4.83
N LYS A 34 -13.64 -6.59 4.72
CA LYS A 34 -14.99 -6.25 4.24
C LYS A 34 -15.06 -6.09 2.72
N TYR A 35 -13.91 -6.21 2.04
CA TYR A 35 -13.79 -6.02 0.59
C TYR A 35 -13.97 -7.36 -0.13
N SER A 36 -14.32 -7.31 -1.42
CA SER A 36 -14.36 -8.51 -2.26
C SER A 36 -12.98 -9.15 -2.36
N LYS A 37 -12.93 -10.48 -2.56
CA LYS A 37 -11.67 -11.23 -2.68
C LYS A 37 -10.72 -10.61 -3.71
N THR A 38 -11.27 -10.18 -4.85
CA THR A 38 -10.51 -9.51 -5.91
C THR A 38 -9.92 -8.17 -5.47
N ALA A 39 -10.73 -7.32 -4.82
CA ALA A 39 -10.25 -6.03 -4.33
C ALA A 39 -9.18 -6.21 -3.24
N THR A 40 -9.38 -7.15 -2.31
CA THR A 40 -8.41 -7.49 -1.27
C THR A 40 -7.07 -7.93 -1.88
N PHE A 41 -7.08 -8.73 -2.95
CA PHE A 41 -5.86 -9.13 -3.65
C PHE A 41 -5.17 -7.96 -4.36
N VAL A 42 -5.93 -7.08 -5.02
CA VAL A 42 -5.38 -5.88 -5.66
C VAL A 42 -4.70 -4.98 -4.63
N TYR A 43 -5.34 -4.73 -3.49
CA TYR A 43 -4.73 -3.95 -2.41
C TYR A 43 -3.49 -4.63 -1.84
N ALA A 44 -3.49 -5.97 -1.69
CA ALA A 44 -2.32 -6.71 -1.25
C ALA A 44 -1.13 -6.46 -2.17
N VAL A 45 -1.30 -6.65 -3.47
CA VAL A 45 -0.23 -6.44 -4.47
C VAL A 45 0.21 -4.98 -4.47
N LEU A 46 -0.72 -4.03 -4.49
CA LEU A 46 -0.42 -2.59 -4.52
C LEU A 46 0.45 -2.16 -3.34
N PHE A 47 0.00 -2.44 -2.11
CA PHE A 47 0.69 -2.00 -0.90
C PHE A 47 2.03 -2.73 -0.70
N LEU A 48 2.08 -4.02 -1.01
CA LEU A 48 3.28 -4.84 -0.81
C LEU A 48 4.36 -4.48 -1.84
N THR A 49 4.00 -4.33 -3.12
CA THR A 49 4.96 -3.91 -4.16
C THR A 49 5.47 -2.49 -3.93
N MET A 50 4.60 -1.52 -3.68
CA MET A 50 5.01 -0.14 -3.44
C MET A 50 5.82 0.01 -2.14
N GLY A 51 5.50 -0.76 -1.10
CA GLY A 51 6.31 -0.81 0.13
C GLY A 51 7.72 -1.35 -0.12
N LEU A 52 7.86 -2.47 -0.83
CA LEU A 52 9.16 -3.05 -1.17
C LEU A 52 9.98 -2.15 -2.11
N VAL A 53 9.34 -1.56 -3.12
CA VAL A 53 9.99 -0.64 -4.05
C VAL A 53 10.42 0.65 -3.34
N GLY A 54 9.60 1.19 -2.42
CA GLY A 54 9.97 2.33 -1.59
C GLY A 54 11.23 2.06 -0.75
N LEU A 55 11.32 0.87 -0.14
CA LEU A 55 12.55 0.44 0.55
C LEU A 55 13.73 0.34 -0.42
N TYR A 56 13.55 -0.27 -1.58
CA TYR A 56 14.61 -0.42 -2.58
C TYR A 56 15.23 0.93 -2.99
N PHE A 57 14.39 1.91 -3.34
CA PHE A 57 14.86 3.23 -3.76
C PHE A 57 15.52 4.02 -2.62
N SER A 58 15.05 3.85 -1.38
CA SER A 58 15.64 4.46 -0.19
C SER A 58 17.03 3.92 0.15
N PHE A 59 17.18 2.58 0.15
CA PHE A 59 18.41 1.92 0.60
C PHE A 59 19.46 1.76 -0.50
N PHE A 60 19.06 1.40 -1.72
CA PHE A 60 19.99 1.08 -2.81
C PHE A 60 20.23 2.25 -3.76
N LYS A 61 19.19 2.98 -4.14
CA LYS A 61 19.31 4.14 -5.05
C LYS A 61 19.57 5.45 -4.32
N GLN A 62 19.39 5.48 -3.00
CA GLN A 62 19.52 6.66 -2.13
C GLN A 62 18.65 7.86 -2.54
N ASP A 63 17.63 7.64 -3.36
CA ASP A 63 16.68 8.67 -3.81
C ASP A 63 15.48 8.68 -2.86
N ASN A 64 15.62 9.43 -1.77
CA ASN A 64 14.58 9.51 -0.75
C ASN A 64 13.33 10.25 -1.24
N LYS A 65 13.46 11.17 -2.20
CA LYS A 65 12.32 11.95 -2.71
C LYS A 65 11.40 11.03 -3.51
N LEU A 66 11.98 10.27 -4.43
CA LEU A 66 11.23 9.29 -5.21
C LEU A 66 10.67 8.19 -4.30
N ALA A 67 11.44 7.71 -3.33
CA ALA A 67 10.96 6.70 -2.39
C ALA A 67 9.77 7.17 -1.53
N LEU A 68 9.72 8.46 -1.14
CA LEU A 68 8.54 9.04 -0.48
C LEU A 68 7.31 9.04 -1.37
N TRP A 69 7.45 9.45 -2.64
CA TRP A 69 6.34 9.42 -3.60
C TRP A 69 5.81 8.01 -3.83
N ILE A 70 6.70 7.03 -3.94
CA ILE A 70 6.32 5.61 -4.03
C ILE A 70 5.61 5.15 -2.76
N GLY A 71 6.07 5.57 -1.58
CA GLY A 71 5.44 5.25 -0.31
C GLY A 71 4.03 5.82 -0.16
N ILE A 72 3.78 7.04 -0.66
CA ILE A 72 2.47 7.71 -0.61
C ILE A 72 1.53 7.21 -1.73
N GLY A 73 2.08 6.79 -2.87
CA GLY A 73 1.35 6.29 -4.03
C GLY A 73 0.21 5.30 -3.74
N PRO A 74 0.43 4.19 -3.00
CA PRO A 74 -0.65 3.24 -2.72
C PRO A 74 -1.80 3.84 -1.90
N TRP A 75 -1.53 4.82 -1.03
CA TRP A 75 -2.56 5.52 -0.26
C TRP A 75 -3.39 6.45 -1.15
N ALA A 76 -2.72 7.22 -2.01
CA ALA A 76 -3.41 8.09 -2.95
C ALA A 76 -4.30 7.28 -3.91
N LEU A 77 -3.81 6.15 -4.42
CA LEU A 77 -4.57 5.26 -5.28
C LEU A 77 -5.75 4.61 -4.52
N ALA A 78 -5.55 4.16 -3.29
CA ALA A 78 -6.64 3.61 -2.47
C ALA A 78 -7.74 4.65 -2.22
N LEU A 79 -7.36 5.91 -1.95
CA LEU A 79 -8.29 7.01 -1.74
C LEU A 79 -9.05 7.37 -3.02
N LEU A 80 -8.38 7.37 -4.18
CA LEU A 80 -9.02 7.52 -5.48
C LEU A 80 -10.03 6.40 -5.76
N PHE A 81 -9.67 5.15 -5.49
CA PHE A 81 -10.58 4.01 -5.62
C PHE A 81 -11.81 4.15 -4.72
N LEU A 82 -11.62 4.62 -3.48
CA LEU A 82 -12.73 4.90 -2.57
C LEU A 82 -13.65 6.00 -3.14
N LEU A 83 -13.06 7.09 -3.60
CA LEU A 83 -13.80 8.24 -4.14
C LEU A 83 -14.59 7.87 -5.39
N ILE A 84 -13.99 7.11 -6.31
CA ILE A 84 -14.69 6.57 -7.49
C ILE A 84 -15.86 5.69 -7.05
N ASN A 85 -15.64 4.76 -6.12
CA ASN A 85 -16.71 3.91 -5.60
C ASN A 85 -17.84 4.71 -4.94
N MET A 86 -17.56 5.83 -4.29
CA MET A 86 -18.61 6.69 -3.72
C MET A 86 -19.40 7.43 -4.81
N LEU A 87 -18.75 7.82 -5.91
CA LEU A 87 -19.39 8.55 -7.01
C LEU A 87 -20.18 7.63 -7.95
N THR A 88 -19.72 6.40 -8.16
CA THR A 88 -20.31 5.44 -9.12
C THR A 88 -21.02 4.28 -8.43
N GLY A 89 -20.93 4.18 -7.10
CA GLY A 89 -21.53 3.11 -6.32
C GLY A 89 -23.04 3.27 -6.25
N ASP A 90 -23.76 2.34 -6.86
CA ASP A 90 -25.20 2.21 -6.70
C ASP A 90 -25.45 1.57 -5.32
N TYR A 91 -25.48 2.39 -4.27
CA TYR A 91 -25.80 1.97 -2.90
C TYR A 91 -27.29 1.62 -2.82
N LYS A 92 -27.64 0.41 -3.28
CA LYS A 92 -28.95 -0.19 -3.03
C LYS A 92 -28.96 -0.97 -1.73
#